data_AF-T0HEK7-F1
#
_entry.id   AF-T0HEK7-F1
#
_cell.length_a   1.000
_cell.length_b   1.000
_cell.length_c   1.000
_cell.angle_alpha   90.00
_cell.angle_beta   90.00
_cell.angle_gamma   90.00
#
_symmetry.space_group_name_H-M   'P 1'
#
loop_
_entity.id
_entity.type
_entity.pdbx_description
1 polymer ?
#
loop_
_entity_poly.entity_id
_entity_poly.type
_entity_poly.pdbx_seq_one_letter_code
_entity_poly.pdbx_strand_id
1 'polypeptide(L)'
;MFHQPDLFEQPRRATPAPDLPAMVERISLVSKRPRYALLVLNLIAKAAGTNGSLGPYVASDGGLVPVRDWLCQALAPLANRDCRRLAMVELGRQDAALAILAF
;
A
#
# COMPACT_ATOMS: atom_id res chain seq x y z
N MET A 1 3.41 -11.11 29.68
CA MET A 1 2.53 -10.95 28.50
C MET A 1 2.30 -9.45 28.31
N PHE A 2 2.64 -8.89 27.16
CA PHE A 2 2.48 -7.47 26.87
C PHE A 2 1.14 -7.26 26.14
N HIS A 3 0.10 -6.88 26.88
CA HIS A 3 -1.12 -6.29 26.31
C HIS A 3 -1.03 -4.77 26.55
N GLN A 4 -0.82 -4.00 25.48
CA GLN A 4 -0.97 -2.54 25.50
C GLN A 4 -2.31 -2.19 24.83
N PRO A 5 -3.43 -2.14 25.57
CA PRO A 5 -4.73 -1.77 25.02
C PRO A 5 -4.80 -0.30 24.58
N ASP A 6 -4.02 0.60 25.21
CA ASP A 6 -4.19 2.05 25.06
C ASP A 6 -3.41 2.68 23.89
N LEU A 7 -2.56 1.94 23.17
CA LEU A 7 -1.75 2.51 22.07
C LEU A 7 -2.62 2.93 20.87
N PHE A 8 -3.69 2.16 20.62
CA PHE A 8 -4.57 2.35 19.47
C PHE A 8 -5.75 3.29 19.78
N GLU A 9 -5.93 3.66 21.04
CA GLU A 9 -7.02 4.51 21.54
C GLU A 9 -6.60 5.99 21.65
N GLN A 10 -5.68 6.42 20.79
CA GLN A 10 -5.29 7.82 20.72
C GLN A 10 -6.45 8.67 20.17
N PRO A 11 -6.90 9.73 20.88
CA PRO A 11 -7.93 10.62 20.37
C PRO A 11 -7.41 11.29 19.10
N ARG A 12 -7.95 10.88 17.96
CA ARG A 12 -7.59 11.47 16.67
C ARG A 12 -8.11 12.89 16.63
N ARG A 13 -7.20 13.87 16.73
CA ARG A 13 -7.50 15.22 16.26
C ARG A 13 -7.86 15.10 14.79
N ALA A 14 -9.11 15.43 14.46
CA ALA A 14 -9.56 15.55 13.09
C ALA A 14 -8.88 16.76 12.45
N THR A 15 -7.64 16.60 12.02
CA THR A 15 -7.08 17.51 11.03
C THR A 15 -7.88 17.33 9.74
N PRO A 16 -8.36 18.42 9.10
CA PRO A 16 -9.02 18.31 7.81
C PRO A 16 -8.09 17.55 6.86
N ALA A 17 -8.64 16.52 6.20
CA ALA A 17 -7.87 15.73 5.27
C ALA A 17 -7.35 16.66 4.16
N PRO A 18 -6.04 16.63 3.85
CA PRO A 18 -5.53 17.37 2.70
C PRO A 18 -6.26 16.90 1.44
N ASP A 19 -6.45 17.82 0.49
CA ASP A 19 -6.98 17.43 -0.81
C ASP A 19 -6.04 16.43 -1.50
N LEU A 20 -6.59 15.67 -2.45
CA LEU A 20 -5.85 14.60 -3.12
C LEU A 20 -4.54 15.11 -3.77
N PRO A 21 -4.49 16.28 -4.44
CA PRO A 21 -3.25 16.83 -4.99
C PRO A 21 -2.19 17.09 -3.91
N ALA A 22 -2.52 17.76 -2.80
CA ALA A 22 -1.55 18.02 -1.74
C ALA A 22 -1.06 16.72 -1.07
N MET A 23 -1.93 15.71 -0.96
CA MET A 23 -1.53 14.40 -0.45
C MET A 23 -0.55 13.69 -1.39
N VAL A 24 -0.79 13.74 -2.72
CA VAL A 24 0.11 13.19 -3.73
C VAL A 24 1.47 13.87 -3.68
N GLU A 25 1.51 15.20 -3.60
CA GLU A 25 2.74 15.97 -3.49
C GLU A 25 3.56 15.55 -2.26
N ARG A 26 2.94 15.57 -1.07
CA ARG A 26 3.59 15.18 0.18
C ARG A 26 4.14 13.75 0.15
N ILE A 27 3.37 12.79 -0.36
CA ILE A 27 3.80 11.39 -0.44
C ILE A 27 4.95 11.23 -1.44
N SER A 28 4.94 12.00 -2.53
CA SER A 28 6.01 11.97 -3.54
C SER A 28 7.36 12.45 -3.00
N LEU A 29 7.37 13.30 -1.97
CA LEU A 29 8.59 13.75 -1.30
C LEU A 29 9.24 12.66 -0.42
N VAL A 30 8.45 11.76 0.15
CA VAL A 30 8.93 10.78 1.16
C VAL A 30 8.94 9.33 0.66
N SER A 31 8.29 9.04 -0.46
CA SER A 31 8.17 7.69 -1.01
C SER A 31 8.75 7.60 -2.41
N LYS A 32 9.61 6.60 -2.64
CA LYS A 32 10.09 6.24 -3.99
C LYS A 32 8.98 5.71 -4.90
N ARG A 33 7.82 5.35 -4.35
CA ARG A 33 6.66 4.79 -5.07
C ARG A 33 5.37 5.43 -4.57
N PRO A 34 5.13 6.73 -4.86
CA PRO A 34 4.01 7.47 -4.29
C PRO A 34 2.65 6.88 -4.67
N ARG A 35 2.52 6.37 -5.90
CA ARG A 35 1.33 5.64 -6.36
C ARG A 35 1.00 4.41 -5.50
N TYR A 36 2.02 3.67 -5.07
CA TYR A 36 1.84 2.48 -4.24
C TYR A 36 1.45 2.87 -2.81
N ALA A 37 2.10 3.88 -2.24
CA ALA A 37 1.75 4.39 -0.92
C ALA A 37 0.29 4.89 -0.87
N LEU A 38 -0.13 5.68 -1.86
CA LEU A 38 -1.51 6.12 -2.00
C LEU A 38 -2.50 4.97 -2.14
N LEU A 39 -2.16 3.92 -2.90
CA LEU A 39 -2.99 2.72 -3.04
C LEU A 39 -3.20 2.03 -1.69
N VAL A 40 -2.13 1.80 -0.93
CA VAL A 40 -2.19 1.16 0.39
C VAL A 40 -3.03 2.00 1.35
N LEU A 41 -2.82 3.32 1.36
CA LEU A 41 -3.61 4.25 2.17
C LEU A 41 -5.09 4.23 1.78
N ASN A 42 -5.41 4.12 0.48
CA ASN A 42 -6.78 4.01 0.01
C ASN A 42 -7.44 2.70 0.48
N LEU A 43 -6.73 1.58 0.42
CA LEU A 43 -7.21 0.29 0.94
C LEU A 43 -7.52 0.40 2.44
N ILE A 44 -6.59 0.93 3.23
CA ILE A 44 -6.77 1.12 4.67
C ILE A 44 -7.97 2.03 4.96
N ALA A 45 -8.10 3.14 4.25
CA ALA A 45 -9.22 4.08 4.42
C ALA A 45 -10.57 3.41 4.11
N LYS A 46 -10.65 2.60 3.05
CA LYS A 46 -11.87 1.85 2.71
C LYS A 46 -12.25 0.85 3.79
N ALA A 47 -11.28 0.15 4.36
CA ALA A 47 -11.55 -0.85 5.40
C ALA A 47 -11.85 -0.21 6.76
N ALA A 48 -11.34 0.99 7.05
CA ALA A 48 -11.66 1.74 8.26
C ALA A 48 -13.10 2.29 8.29
N GLY A 49 -13.72 2.45 7.11
CA GLY A 49 -15.10 2.91 6.97
C GLY A 49 -15.37 4.26 7.63
N THR A 50 -16.60 4.47 8.08
CA THR A 50 -17.06 5.71 8.73
C THR A 50 -16.53 5.88 10.15
N ASN A 51 -16.12 4.79 10.81
CA ASN A 51 -15.51 4.84 12.14
C ASN A 51 -14.12 5.46 12.10
N GLY A 52 -13.55 5.66 10.91
CA GLY A 52 -12.25 6.27 10.69
C GLY A 52 -11.10 5.38 11.13
N SER A 53 -11.31 4.41 12.04
CA SER A 53 -10.31 3.49 12.55
C SER A 53 -10.50 2.08 12.03
N LEU A 54 -9.38 1.47 11.68
CA LEU A 54 -9.29 0.06 11.32
C LEU A 54 -8.95 -0.71 12.60
N GLY A 55 -9.87 -1.58 13.06
CA GLY A 55 -9.57 -2.53 14.13
C GLY A 55 -8.53 -3.57 13.69
N PRO A 56 -8.04 -4.43 14.59
CA PRO A 56 -7.07 -5.49 14.23
C PRO A 56 -7.60 -6.52 13.22
N TYR A 57 -8.93 -6.54 13.03
CA TYR A 57 -9.63 -7.40 12.09
C TYR A 57 -10.49 -6.57 11.14
N VAL A 58 -10.60 -7.05 9.90
CA VAL A 58 -11.46 -6.50 8.84
C VAL A 58 -12.56 -7.51 8.56
N ALA A 59 -13.80 -7.03 8.44
CA ALA A 59 -14.91 -7.87 8.01
C ALA A 59 -14.78 -8.22 6.52
N SER A 60 -14.81 -9.51 6.21
CA SER A 60 -14.81 -10.06 4.86
C SER A 60 -15.94 -11.09 4.72
N ASP A 61 -16.27 -11.49 3.49
CA ASP A 61 -17.39 -12.41 3.18
C ASP A 61 -17.32 -13.74 3.97
N GLY A 62 -16.10 -14.17 4.32
CA GLY A 62 -15.84 -15.39 5.10
C GLY A 62 -15.61 -15.17 6.61
N GLY A 63 -15.85 -13.96 7.13
CA GLY A 63 -15.66 -13.61 8.54
C GLY A 63 -14.61 -12.53 8.81
N LEU A 64 -14.14 -12.45 10.06
CA LEU A 64 -13.14 -11.47 10.49
C LEU A 64 -11.73 -11.95 10.11
N VAL A 65 -11.07 -11.22 9.22
CA VAL A 65 -9.71 -11.52 8.77
C VAL A 65 -8.75 -10.52 9.41
N PRO A 66 -7.56 -10.94 9.90
CA PRO A 66 -6.55 -10.02 10.39
C PRO A 66 -6.18 -8.97 9.33
N VAL A 67 -6.04 -7.70 9.73
CA VAL A 67 -5.69 -6.60 8.81
C VAL A 67 -4.47 -6.91 7.96
N ARG A 68 -3.46 -7.53 8.57
CA ARG A 68 -2.22 -7.91 7.88
C ARG A 68 -2.51 -8.84 6.71
N ASP A 69 -3.25 -9.92 6.98
CA ASP A 69 -3.53 -10.96 5.99
C ASP A 69 -4.45 -10.43 4.90
N TRP A 70 -5.46 -9.66 5.28
CA TRP A 70 -6.33 -8.96 4.35
C TRP A 70 -5.55 -8.02 3.43
N LEU A 71 -4.64 -7.20 3.97
CA LEU A 71 -3.83 -6.27 3.19
C LEU A 71 -2.87 -7.02 2.26
N CYS A 72 -2.25 -8.09 2.74
CA CYS A 72 -1.39 -8.95 1.91
C CYS A 72 -2.16 -9.58 0.75
N GLN A 73 -3.38 -10.09 0.98
CA GLN A 73 -4.25 -10.63 -0.06
C GLN A 73 -4.67 -9.57 -1.07
N ALA A 74 -5.04 -8.37 -0.61
CA ALA A 74 -5.42 -7.25 -1.47
C ALA A 74 -4.25 -6.77 -2.35
N LEU A 75 -3.01 -6.88 -1.86
CA LEU A 75 -1.80 -6.47 -2.59
C LEU A 75 -1.22 -7.59 -3.48
N ALA A 76 -1.60 -8.85 -3.29
CA ALA A 76 -1.06 -10.00 -4.01
C ALA A 76 -1.13 -9.86 -5.56
N PRO A 77 -2.24 -9.39 -6.17
CA PRO A 77 -2.30 -9.19 -7.61
C PRO A 77 -1.29 -8.15 -8.11
N LEU A 78 -1.04 -7.12 -7.29
CA LEU A 78 -0.09 -6.06 -7.63
C LEU A 78 1.36 -6.55 -7.51
N ALA A 79 1.66 -7.31 -6.46
CA ALA A 79 2.98 -7.91 -6.26
C ALA A 79 3.38 -8.80 -7.45
N ASN A 80 2.45 -9.64 -7.93
CA ASN A 80 2.69 -10.48 -9.10
C ASN A 80 2.91 -9.66 -10.38
N ARG A 81 2.12 -8.59 -10.57
CA ARG A 81 2.30 -7.66 -11.70
C ARG A 81 3.62 -6.90 -11.63
N ASP A 82 4.06 -6.48 -10.46
CA ASP A 82 5.33 -5.79 -10.28
C ASP A 82 6.52 -6.72 -10.51
N CYS A 83 6.50 -7.95 -10.01
CA CYS A 83 7.53 -8.95 -10.30
C CYS A 83 7.62 -9.21 -11.81
N ARG A 84 6.48 -9.41 -12.49
CA ARG A 84 6.44 -9.58 -13.95
C ARG A 84 6.95 -8.35 -14.69
N ARG A 85 6.55 -7.14 -14.28
CA ARG A 85 7.00 -5.89 -14.88
C ARG A 85 8.50 -5.69 -14.74
N LEU A 86 9.04 -5.93 -13.54
CA LEU A 86 10.48 -5.85 -13.29
C LEU A 86 11.26 -6.87 -14.13
N ALA A 87 10.77 -8.11 -14.23
CA ALA A 87 11.38 -9.13 -15.08
C ALA A 87 11.39 -8.74 -16.57
N MET A 88 10.29 -8.15 -17.08
CA MET A 88 10.23 -7.69 -18.48
C MET A 88 11.16 -6.49 -18.74
N VAL A 89 11.23 -5.54 -17.81
CA VAL A 89 12.15 -4.39 -17.91
C VAL A 89 13.60 -4.85 -17.87
N GLU A 90 13.91 -5.82 -17.01
CA GLU A 90 15.23 -6.41 -16.90
C GLU A 90 15.64 -7.18 -18.16
N LEU A 91 14.73 -7.98 -18.73
CA LEU A 91 14.94 -8.66 -20.00
C LEU A 91 15.21 -7.66 -21.13
N GLY A 92 14.38 -6.64 -21.28
CA GLY A 92 14.60 -5.62 -22.32
C GLY A 92 15.90 -4.84 -22.14
N ARG A 93 16.35 -4.65 -20.89
CA ARG A 93 17.66 -4.04 -20.60
C ARG A 93 18.82 -4.95 -20.99
N GLN A 94 18.69 -6.27 -20.81
CA GLN A 94 19.67 -7.26 -21.24
C GLN A 94 19.74 -7.35 -22.76
N ASP A 95 18.59 -7.36 -23.44
CA ASP A 95 18.52 -7.34 -24.92
C ASP A 95 19.19 -6.08 -25.49
N ALA A 96 18.92 -4.91 -24.90
CA ALA A 96 19.56 -3.65 -25.30
C ALA A 96 21.07 -3.65 -25.03
N ALA A 97 21.52 -4.22 -23.91
CA ALA A 97 22.94 -4.31 -23.59
C ALA A 97 23.70 -5.27 -24.53
N LEU A 98 23.09 -6.40 -24.88
CA LEU A 98 23.64 -7.33 -25.88
C LEU A 98 23.70 -6.70 -27.27
N ALA A 99 22.70 -5.91 -27.65
CA ALA A 99 22.70 -5.20 -28.93
C ALA A 99 23.81 -4.14 -29.02
N ILE A 100 24.16 -3.47 -27.91
CA ILE A 100 25.26 -2.49 -27.87
C ILE A 100 26.63 -3.16 -27.97
N LEU A 101 26.82 -4.35 -27.40
CA LEU A 101 28.09 -5.09 -27.48
C LEU A 101 28.30 -5.83 -28.80
N ALA A 102 27.25 -5.94 -29.61
CA ALA A 102 27.28 -6.55 -30.94
C ALA A 102 27.55 -5.55 -32.08
N PHE A 103 27.79 -4.27 -31.76
CA PHE A 103 28.17 -3.21 -32.67
C PHE A 103 29.56 -2.66 -32.30
#